data_AF-A0A2D4YDD5-F1
#
_entry.id   AF-A0A2D4YDD5-F1
#
_cell.length_a   1.000
_cell.length_b   1.000
_cell.length_c   1.000
_cell.angle_alpha   90.00
_cell.angle_beta   90.00
_cell.angle_gamma   90.00
#
_symmetry.space_group_name_H-M   'P 1'
#
loop_
_entity.id
_entity.type
_entity.pdbx_description
1 polymer ?
#
loop_
_entity_poly.entity_id
_entity_poly.type
_entity_poly.pdbx_seq_one_letter_code
_entity_poly.pdbx_strand_id
1 'polypeptide(L)'
;MILTTTNSIENFKIIDYLGIVTGVAINEEKLAMGFSMSKYFGAVRDSIDVTKEKAFQQLQENAKKLNANAVVGIKVEIELTTHNYAMVSVTGTAVKVAA
;
A
#
# COMPACT_ATOMS: atom_id res chain seq x y z
N MET A 1 -6.64 -9.94 -7.43
CA MET A 1 -5.77 -10.46 -6.35
C MET A 1 -6.41 -10.06 -5.04
N ILE A 2 -6.58 -10.99 -4.10
CA ILE A 2 -7.17 -10.66 -2.79
C ILE A 2 -6.10 -9.96 -1.95
N LEU A 3 -6.46 -8.84 -1.34
CA LEU A 3 -5.58 -8.10 -0.43
C LEU A 3 -6.31 -7.96 0.91
N THR A 4 -5.64 -8.31 2.00
CA THR A 4 -6.24 -8.19 3.33
C THR A 4 -5.21 -7.86 4.40
N THR A 5 -5.64 -7.11 5.41
CA THR A 5 -4.89 -6.85 6.63
C THR A 5 -4.97 -8.03 7.62
N THR A 6 -5.90 -8.97 7.40
CA THR A 6 -6.01 -10.22 8.18
C THR A 6 -4.93 -11.23 7.79
N ASN A 7 -4.62 -12.17 8.70
CA ASN A 7 -3.61 -13.21 8.44
C ASN A 7 -4.16 -14.42 7.65
N SER A 8 -5.48 -14.49 7.45
CA SER A 8 -6.17 -15.55 6.72
C SER A 8 -7.32 -14.98 5.90
N ILE A 9 -7.80 -15.76 4.94
CA ILE A 9 -8.97 -15.45 4.10
C ILE A 9 -10.00 -16.53 4.36
N GLU A 10 -11.20 -16.15 4.78
CA GLU A 10 -12.28 -17.10 5.07
C GLU A 10 -12.66 -17.91 3.81
N ASN A 11 -12.94 -19.21 3.99
CA ASN A 11 -13.25 -20.16 2.90
C ASN A 11 -12.12 -20.39 1.89
N PHE A 12 -10.90 -19.93 2.17
CA PHE A 12 -9.72 -20.22 1.36
C PHE A 12 -8.61 -20.78 2.24
N LYS A 13 -7.93 -21.82 1.76
CA LYS A 13 -6.72 -22.35 2.39
C LYS A 13 -5.48 -21.75 1.72
N ILE A 14 -4.54 -21.25 2.51
CA ILE A 14 -3.21 -20.90 2.03
C ILE A 14 -2.46 -22.20 1.71
N ILE A 15 -2.09 -22.38 0.45
CA ILE A 15 -1.39 -23.57 -0.05
C ILE A 15 0.10 -23.33 -0.24
N ASP A 16 0.52 -22.09 -0.51
CA ASP A 16 1.93 -21.70 -0.61
C ASP A 16 2.16 -20.31 -0.01
N TYR A 17 3.25 -20.15 0.76
CA TYR A 17 3.77 -18.86 1.18
C TYR A 17 4.96 -18.50 0.28
N LEU A 18 4.81 -17.42 -0.48
CA LEU A 18 5.72 -17.05 -1.57
C LEU A 18 6.75 -15.99 -1.15
N GLY A 19 6.69 -15.56 0.11
CA GLY A 19 7.60 -14.59 0.71
C GLY A 19 6.92 -13.25 1.01
N ILE A 20 7.71 -12.35 1.60
CA ILE A 20 7.28 -10.99 1.93
C ILE A 20 7.34 -10.15 0.65
N VAL A 21 6.31 -9.33 0.44
CA VAL A 21 6.24 -8.37 -0.65
C VAL A 21 6.00 -6.98 -0.10
N THR A 22 6.57 -5.99 -0.80
CA THR A 22 6.45 -4.58 -0.45
C THR A 22 6.03 -3.76 -1.67
N GLY A 23 5.37 -2.65 -1.41
CA GLY A 23 5.10 -1.60 -2.37
C GLY A 23 5.35 -0.25 -1.70
N VAL A 24 6.14 0.60 -2.35
CA VAL A 24 6.50 1.91 -1.82
C VAL A 24 6.21 2.94 -2.89
N ALA A 25 5.58 4.04 -2.51
CA ALA A 25 5.38 5.17 -3.38
C ALA A 25 5.64 6.47 -2.62
N ILE A 26 6.11 7.48 -3.35
CA ILE A 26 6.30 8.85 -2.89
C ILE A 26 5.61 9.75 -3.90
N ASN A 27 4.82 10.71 -3.42
CA ASN A 27 4.31 11.77 -4.27
C ASN A 27 5.24 12.99 -4.19
N GLU A 28 6.00 13.20 -5.26
CA GLU A 28 6.98 14.29 -5.40
C GLU A 28 6.33 15.65 -5.69
N GLU A 29 5.00 15.72 -5.79
CA GLU A 29 4.28 16.99 -5.82
C GLU A 29 4.34 17.67 -4.45
N LYS A 30 5.04 18.81 -4.40
CA LYS A 30 5.21 19.57 -3.16
C LYS A 30 3.87 20.11 -2.71
N LEU A 31 3.45 19.70 -1.51
CA LEU A 31 2.27 20.24 -0.86
C LEU A 31 2.50 21.72 -0.53
N ALA A 32 1.85 22.60 -1.30
CA ALA A 32 1.94 24.04 -1.09
C ALA A 32 1.22 24.42 0.22
N MET A 33 1.95 25.04 1.14
CA MET A 33 1.39 25.60 2.37
C MET A 33 0.82 26.99 2.06
N GLY A 34 -0.48 27.05 1.75
CA GLY A 34 -1.21 28.31 1.65
C GLY A 34 -1.65 28.84 3.02
N PHE A 35 -2.19 30.06 3.07
CA PHE A 35 -2.72 30.69 4.29
C PHE A 35 -3.96 29.98 4.90
N SER A 36 -4.55 29.04 4.16
CA SER A 36 -5.73 28.29 4.60
C SER A 36 -5.34 26.88 5.04
N MET A 37 -5.43 26.63 6.34
CA MET A 37 -5.16 25.31 6.91
C MET A 37 -6.09 24.22 6.38
N SER A 38 -7.36 24.55 6.11
CA SER A 38 -8.31 23.59 5.53
C SER A 38 -7.89 23.15 4.12
N LYS A 39 -7.45 24.08 3.27
CA LYS A 39 -6.93 23.75 1.94
C LYS A 39 -5.65 22.91 2.01
N TYR A 40 -4.78 23.20 2.97
CA TYR A 40 -3.57 22.41 3.20
C TYR A 40 -3.90 20.95 3.58
N PHE A 41 -4.80 20.73 4.54
CA PHE A 41 -5.21 19.37 4.92
C PHE A 41 -5.91 18.62 3.79
N GLY A 42 -6.68 19.32 2.95
CA GLY A 42 -7.26 18.75 1.73
C GLY A 42 -6.17 18.22 0.79
N ALA A 43 -5.18 19.06 0.46
CA ALA A 43 -4.07 18.67 -0.41
C ALA A 43 -3.24 17.51 0.18
N VAL A 44 -2.98 17.50 1.49
CA VAL A 44 -2.29 16.39 2.18
C VAL A 44 -3.06 15.08 1.99
N ARG A 45 -4.38 15.10 2.22
CA ARG A 45 -5.23 13.93 2.08
C ARG A 45 -5.21 13.40 0.64
N ASP A 46 -5.41 14.27 -0.33
CA ASP A 46 -5.42 13.89 -1.75
C ASP A 46 -4.08 13.29 -2.18
N SER A 47 -2.97 13.88 -1.72
CA SER A 47 -1.62 13.36 -1.97
C SER A 47 -1.40 11.98 -1.35
N ILE A 48 -1.83 11.77 -0.10
CA ILE A 48 -1.78 10.46 0.56
C ILE A 48 -2.59 9.43 -0.21
N ASP A 49 -3.80 9.76 -0.67
CA ASP A 49 -4.68 8.82 -1.37
C ASP A 49 -4.08 8.39 -2.72
N VAL A 50 -3.53 9.33 -3.50
CA VAL A 50 -2.81 9.02 -4.75
C VAL A 50 -1.56 8.16 -4.49
N THR A 51 -0.79 8.50 -3.45
CA THR A 51 0.45 7.76 -3.11
C THR A 51 0.12 6.34 -2.66
N LYS A 52 -0.89 6.18 -1.81
CA LYS A 52 -1.35 4.89 -1.30
C LYS A 52 -1.77 3.96 -2.45
N GLU A 53 -2.52 4.47 -3.41
CA GLU A 53 -2.94 3.69 -4.58
C GLU A 53 -1.72 3.17 -5.37
N LYS A 54 -0.73 4.03 -5.64
CA LYS A 54 0.52 3.64 -6.32
C LYS A 54 1.29 2.58 -5.52
N ALA A 55 1.37 2.71 -4.19
CA ALA A 55 2.04 1.74 -3.34
C ALA A 55 1.36 0.36 -3.39
N PHE A 56 0.02 0.32 -3.36
CA PHE A 56 -0.74 -0.92 -3.50
C PHE A 56 -0.64 -1.54 -4.90
N GLN A 57 -0.55 -0.73 -5.95
CA GLN A 57 -0.28 -1.23 -7.30
C GLN A 57 1.09 -1.90 -7.36
N GLN A 58 2.13 -1.25 -6.82
CA GLN A 58 3.48 -1.82 -6.79
C GLN A 58 3.54 -3.12 -5.97
N LEU A 59 2.86 -3.18 -4.81
CA LEU A 59 2.74 -4.38 -3.99
C LEU A 59 2.12 -5.54 -4.78
N GLN A 60 1.01 -5.28 -5.49
CA GLN A 60 0.33 -6.29 -6.30
C GLN A 60 1.19 -6.78 -7.46
N GLU A 61 1.90 -5.88 -8.15
CA GLU A 61 2.84 -6.27 -9.20
C GLU A 61 3.96 -7.17 -8.66
N ASN A 62 4.51 -6.84 -7.50
CA ASN A 62 5.54 -7.64 -6.85
C ASN A 62 5.01 -9.02 -6.44
N ALA A 63 3.80 -9.09 -5.89
CA ALA A 63 3.13 -10.35 -5.60
C ALA A 63 2.85 -11.18 -6.87
N LYS A 64 2.43 -10.54 -7.97
CA LYS A 64 2.21 -11.21 -9.27
C LYS A 64 3.48 -11.83 -9.83
N LYS A 65 4.64 -11.16 -9.69
CA LYS A 65 5.95 -11.72 -10.12
C LYS A 65 6.30 -13.02 -9.39
N LEU A 66 5.78 -13.21 -8.18
CA LEU A 66 5.94 -14.44 -7.40
C LEU A 66 4.86 -15.49 -7.69
N ASN A 67 3.95 -15.24 -8.64
CA ASN A 67 2.78 -16.07 -8.94
C ASN A 67 1.78 -16.21 -7.77
N ALA A 68 1.73 -15.19 -6.90
CA ALA A 68 0.74 -15.10 -5.83
C ALA A 68 -0.63 -14.71 -6.40
N ASN A 69 -1.69 -15.18 -5.75
CA ASN A 69 -3.07 -14.76 -6.06
C ASN A 69 -3.72 -13.96 -4.90
N ALA A 70 -3.05 -13.90 -3.75
CA ALA A 70 -3.44 -13.07 -2.62
C ALA A 70 -2.22 -12.51 -1.85
N VAL A 71 -2.45 -11.44 -1.09
CA VAL A 71 -1.51 -10.90 -0.09
C VAL A 71 -2.26 -10.75 1.23
N VAL A 72 -1.72 -11.36 2.28
CA VAL A 72 -2.29 -11.36 3.64
C VAL A 72 -1.38 -10.61 4.61
N GLY A 73 -1.93 -10.24 5.78
CA GLY A 73 -1.19 -9.59 6.85
C GLY A 73 -0.66 -8.22 6.44
N ILE A 74 -1.40 -7.50 5.59
CA ILE A 74 -0.98 -6.21 5.07
C ILE A 74 -0.87 -5.18 6.20
N LYS A 75 0.27 -4.47 6.23
CA LYS A 75 0.51 -3.27 7.03
C LYS A 75 0.74 -2.08 6.12
N VAL A 76 0.20 -0.93 6.50
CA VAL A 76 0.32 0.32 5.77
C VAL A 76 0.94 1.37 6.69
N GLU A 77 2.03 1.96 6.25
CA GLU A 77 2.76 3.02 6.94
C GLU A 77 2.72 4.27 6.05
N ILE A 78 2.26 5.38 6.62
CA ILE A 78 2.12 6.66 5.92
C ILE A 78 2.96 7.68 6.68
N GLU A 79 3.87 8.32 5.97
CA GLU A 79 4.77 9.31 6.53
C GLU A 79 4.79 10.56 5.64
N LEU A 80 4.98 11.71 6.28
CA LEU A 80 5.33 12.94 5.58
C LEU A 80 6.83 13.13 5.71
N THR A 81 7.51 13.27 4.59
CA THR A 81 8.94 13.59 4.59
C THR A 81 9.16 15.01 5.12
N THR A 82 10.41 15.34 5.43
CA THR A 82 10.82 16.70 5.83
C THR A 82 10.51 17.79 4.78
N HIS A 83 10.26 17.38 3.54
CA HIS A 83 9.91 18.26 2.42
C HIS A 83 8.40 18.31 2.13
N ASN A 84 7.56 17.76 3.03
CA ASN A 84 6.10 17.63 2.87
C ASN A 84 5.67 16.81 1.64
N TYR A 85 6.45 15.78 1.30
CA TYR A 85 6.01 14.74 0.37
C TYR A 85 5.34 13.61 1.15
N ALA A 86 4.20 13.13 0.65
CA ALA A 86 3.57 11.93 1.17
C ALA A 86 4.35 10.71 0.70
N MET A 87 4.75 9.88 1.64
CA MET A 87 5.36 8.57 1.41
C MET A 87 4.46 7.51 2.01
N VAL A 88 4.19 6.45 1.23
CA VAL A 88 3.38 5.32 1.68
C VAL A 88 4.14 4.03 1.42
N SER A 89 4.34 3.25 2.47
CA SER A 89 4.92 1.91 2.44
C SER A 89 3.84 0.89 2.79
N VAL A 90 3.70 -0.13 1.96
CA VAL A 90 2.77 -1.24 2.18
C VAL A 90 3.57 -2.53 2.17
N THR A 91 3.39 -3.35 3.22
CA THR A 91 4.09 -4.63 3.37
C THR A 91 3.08 -5.73 3.66
N GLY A 92 3.28 -6.91 3.08
CA GLY A 92 2.46 -8.09 3.39
C GLY A 92 3.14 -9.38 2.97
N THR A 93 2.44 -10.50 3.13
CA THR A 93 2.93 -11.82 2.71
C THR A 93 2.20 -12.26 1.46
N ALA A 94 2.94 -12.48 0.37
CA ALA A 94 2.40 -13.01 -0.87
C ALA A 94 2.12 -14.51 -0.70
N VAL A 95 0.91 -14.93 -1.05
CA VAL A 95 0.45 -16.32 -0.86
C VAL A 95 -0.31 -16.82 -2.09
N LYS A 96 -0.32 -18.13 -2.26
CA LYS A 96 -1.28 -18.81 -3.12
C LYS A 96 -2.38 -19.40 -2.25
N VAL A 97 -3.63 -19.12 -2.61
CA VAL A 97 -4.82 -19.65 -1.93
C VAL A 97 -5.69 -20.45 -2.90
N ALA A 98 -6.38 -21.45 -2.37
CA ALA A 98 -7.38 -22.25 -3.07
C ALA A 98 -8.61 -22.45 -2.17
N ALA A 99 -9.79 -22.54 -2.80
CA ALA A 99 -11.03 -22.90 -2.12
C ALA A 99 -11.07 -24.41 -1.81
#